data_AF-A0A6V8QLL0-F1
#
_entry.id   AF-A0A6V8QLL0-F1
#
_cell.length_a   1.000
_cell.length_b   1.000
_cell.length_c   1.000
_cell.angle_alpha   90.00
_cell.angle_beta   90.00
_cell.angle_gamma   90.00
#
_symmetry.space_group_name_H-M   'P 1'
#
loop_
_entity.id
_entity.type
_entity.pdbx_description
1 polymer ?
#
loop_
_entity_poly.entity_id
_entity_poly.type
_entity_poly.pdbx_seq_one_letter_code
_entity_poly.pdbx_strand_id
1 'polypeptide(L)'
;MQSGGFGRSAMHQIEHVATLPPLGATTMALDTATKEYQTRPECLAFYAKTTGRKVEAKDFRSNEEWYVRQGYEAIARDDQAYTWVDPKTAVQEVIPCVFLKKDIV
;
A
#
# COMPACT_ATOMS: atom_id res chain seq x y z
N MET A 1 8.44 -7.71 13.63
CA MET A 1 8.29 -6.25 13.38
C MET A 1 7.00 -5.93 12.64
N GLN A 2 6.67 -6.64 11.55
CA GLN A 2 5.31 -6.60 10.97
C GLN A 2 4.29 -7.20 11.97
N SER A 3 3.07 -6.63 12.00
CA SER A 3 1.93 -7.00 12.87
C SER A 3 1.98 -6.57 14.34
N GLY A 4 2.98 -5.79 14.77
CA GLY A 4 3.06 -5.25 16.15
C GLY A 4 2.33 -3.92 16.38
N GLY A 5 1.50 -3.47 15.45
CA GLY A 5 0.78 -2.19 15.54
C GLY A 5 1.57 -0.95 15.11
N PHE A 6 2.90 -1.05 14.93
CA PHE A 6 3.76 0.09 14.57
C PHE A 6 3.30 0.87 13.34
N GLY A 7 2.92 0.20 12.25
CA GLY A 7 2.44 0.88 11.04
C GLY A 7 1.18 1.69 11.29
N ARG A 8 0.26 1.16 12.12
CA ARG A 8 -0.98 1.87 12.48
C ARG A 8 -0.67 3.09 13.34
N SER A 9 0.16 2.94 14.37
CA SER A 9 0.56 4.06 15.23
C SER A 9 1.30 5.14 14.44
N ALA A 10 2.19 4.75 13.53
CA ALA A 10 2.89 5.67 12.65
C ALA A 10 1.91 6.46 11.77
N MET A 11 0.95 5.77 11.11
CA MET A 11 -0.06 6.45 10.30
C MET A 11 -0.92 7.41 11.12
N HIS A 12 -1.38 7.03 12.31
CA HIS A 12 -2.13 7.95 13.17
C HIS A 12 -1.33 9.21 13.55
N GLN A 13 -0.03 9.07 13.79
CA GLN A 13 0.82 10.25 14.07
C GLN A 13 1.01 11.12 12.83
N ILE A 14 1.20 10.52 11.64
CA ILE A 14 1.31 11.27 10.39
C ILE A 14 -0.01 12.00 10.06
N GLU A 15 -1.15 11.32 10.24
CA GLU A 15 -2.49 11.92 10.12
C GLU A 15 -2.64 13.11 11.05
N HIS A 16 -2.27 12.97 12.33
CA HIS A 16 -2.31 14.07 13.28
C HIS A 16 -1.38 15.23 12.89
N VAL A 17 -0.13 14.96 12.53
CA VAL A 17 0.81 16.01 12.12
C VAL A 17 0.31 16.76 10.89
N ALA A 18 -0.36 16.09 9.96
CA ALA A 18 -0.93 16.72 8.77
C ALA A 18 -2.04 17.74 9.11
N THR A 19 -2.76 17.57 10.22
CA THR A 19 -3.78 18.55 10.66
C THR A 19 -3.20 19.77 11.36
N LEU A 20 -1.94 19.72 11.77
CA LEU A 20 -1.27 20.82 12.46
C LEU A 20 -0.76 21.89 11.46
N PRO A 21 -0.54 23.14 11.92
CA PRO A 21 0.17 24.14 11.14
C PRO A 21 1.59 23.67 10.76
N PRO A 22 2.10 24.03 9.57
CA PRO A 22 1.49 24.94 8.59
C PRO A 22 0.55 24.25 7.59
N LEU A 23 0.38 22.92 7.67
CA LEU A 23 -0.37 22.16 6.67
C LEU A 23 -1.88 22.34 6.82
N GLY A 24 -2.42 22.18 8.04
CA GLY A 24 -3.85 22.31 8.30
C GLY A 24 -4.71 21.42 7.38
N ALA A 25 -4.20 20.26 6.99
CA ALA A 25 -4.83 19.40 6.01
C ALA A 25 -6.09 18.75 6.59
N THR A 26 -7.13 18.63 5.75
CA THR A 26 -8.39 17.97 6.10
C THR A 26 -8.49 16.55 5.56
N THR A 27 -7.69 16.22 4.56
CA THR A 27 -7.72 14.95 3.86
C THR A 27 -6.30 14.47 3.61
N MET A 28 -6.07 13.18 3.84
CA MET A 28 -4.85 12.48 3.44
C MET A 28 -5.14 11.59 2.25
N ALA A 29 -4.28 11.65 1.23
CA ALA A 29 -4.37 10.80 0.05
C ALA A 29 -3.06 10.03 -0.15
N LEU A 30 -3.18 8.80 -0.68
CA LEU A 30 -2.05 7.94 -1.01
C LEU A 30 -2.46 6.97 -2.11
N ASP A 31 -1.47 6.35 -2.75
CA ASP A 31 -1.67 5.23 -3.65
C ASP A 31 -0.94 3.98 -3.15
N THR A 32 -1.45 2.82 -3.56
CA THR A 32 -0.79 1.54 -3.34
C THR A 32 -1.13 0.56 -4.45
N ALA A 33 -0.27 -0.43 -4.68
CA ALA A 33 -0.55 -1.47 -5.65
C ALA A 33 -1.87 -2.19 -5.30
N THR A 34 -2.62 -2.64 -6.30
CA THR A 34 -3.89 -3.34 -6.04
C THR A 34 -3.68 -4.65 -5.27
N LYS A 35 -4.68 -5.09 -4.53
CA LYS A 35 -4.70 -6.40 -3.87
C LYS A 35 -4.41 -7.52 -4.87
N GLU A 36 -5.04 -7.47 -6.03
CA GLU A 36 -4.92 -8.47 -7.09
C GLU A 36 -3.49 -8.58 -7.59
N TYR A 37 -2.79 -7.46 -7.73
CA TYR A 37 -1.37 -7.45 -8.08
C TYR A 37 -0.49 -8.00 -6.95
N GLN A 38 -0.69 -7.53 -5.71
CA GLN A 38 0.14 -7.95 -4.57
C GLN A 38 0.01 -9.46 -4.24
N THR A 39 -1.11 -10.08 -4.63
CA THR A 39 -1.39 -11.50 -4.39
C THR A 39 -0.99 -12.41 -5.54
N ARG A 40 -0.38 -11.89 -6.62
CA ARG A 40 0.14 -12.72 -7.71
C ARG A 40 1.26 -13.65 -7.20
N PRO A 41 1.40 -14.87 -7.77
CA PRO A 41 2.40 -15.84 -7.33
C PRO A 41 3.84 -15.29 -7.29
N GLU A 42 4.22 -14.48 -8.27
CA GLU A 42 5.53 -13.83 -8.36
C GLU A 42 5.76 -12.82 -7.23
N CYS A 43 4.74 -12.03 -6.87
CA CYS A 43 4.79 -11.09 -5.76
C CYS A 43 4.89 -11.83 -4.41
N LEU A 44 4.13 -12.92 -4.24
CA LEU A 44 4.20 -13.76 -3.05
C LEU A 44 5.54 -14.50 -2.93
N ALA A 45 6.11 -14.96 -4.05
CA ALA A 45 7.44 -15.55 -4.09
C ALA A 45 8.52 -14.54 -3.71
N PHE A 46 8.42 -13.31 -4.21
CA PHE A 46 9.30 -12.21 -3.81
C PHE A 46 9.14 -11.87 -2.32
N TYR A 47 7.91 -11.78 -1.82
CA TYR A 47 7.63 -11.57 -0.39
C TYR A 47 8.26 -12.68 0.46
N ALA A 48 8.09 -13.93 0.08
CA ALA A 48 8.64 -15.08 0.81
C ALA A 48 10.18 -15.07 0.82
N LYS A 49 10.80 -14.72 -0.31
CA LYS A 49 12.27 -14.57 -0.39
C LYS A 49 12.79 -13.46 0.52
N THR A 50 12.08 -12.34 0.60
CA THR A 50 12.52 -11.15 1.34
C THR A 50 12.24 -11.25 2.84
N THR A 51 11.14 -11.92 3.23
CA THR A 51 10.71 -12.02 4.63
C THR A 51 11.01 -13.37 5.28
N GLY A 52 11.38 -14.38 4.49
CA GLY A 52 11.53 -15.76 4.94
C GLY A 52 10.20 -16.47 5.26
N ARG A 53 9.05 -15.87 4.92
CA ARG A 53 7.71 -16.38 5.27
C ARG A 53 6.90 -16.70 4.02
N LYS A 54 6.45 -17.96 3.90
CA LYS A 54 5.48 -18.35 2.89
C LYS A 54 4.08 -18.01 3.38
N VAL A 55 3.31 -17.34 2.52
CA VAL A 55 1.93 -16.95 2.78
C VAL A 55 1.13 -17.26 1.51
N GLU A 56 -0.01 -17.91 1.69
CA GLU A 56 -0.95 -18.18 0.61
C GLU A 56 -1.71 -16.89 0.25
N ALA A 57 -2.11 -16.73 -1.01
CA ALA A 57 -2.82 -15.54 -1.49
C ALA A 57 -4.05 -15.19 -0.64
N LYS A 58 -4.81 -16.20 -0.18
CA LYS A 58 -5.99 -16.04 0.67
C LYS A 58 -5.69 -15.48 2.08
N ASP A 59 -4.48 -15.74 2.57
CA ASP A 59 -4.02 -15.35 3.90
C ASP A 59 -3.13 -14.09 3.86
N PHE A 60 -2.78 -13.64 2.65
CA PHE A 60 -2.01 -12.43 2.42
C PHE A 60 -2.86 -11.20 2.66
N ARG A 61 -2.40 -10.34 3.58
CA ARG A 61 -3.03 -9.04 3.81
C ARG A 61 -2.33 -8.01 2.92
N SER A 62 -3.02 -7.59 1.87
CA SER A 62 -2.52 -6.53 0.98
C SER A 62 -2.44 -5.19 1.68
N ASN A 63 -1.60 -4.29 1.18
CA ASN A 63 -1.56 -2.91 1.65
C ASN A 63 -2.90 -2.20 1.42
N GLU A 64 -3.56 -2.45 0.28
CA GLU A 64 -4.90 -1.92 -0.02
C GLU A 64 -5.89 -2.25 1.11
N GLU A 65 -6.03 -3.53 1.46
CA GLU A 65 -6.92 -3.94 2.55
C GLU A 65 -6.49 -3.40 3.91
N TRP A 66 -5.18 -3.22 4.12
CA TRP A 66 -4.67 -2.65 5.36
C TRP A 66 -5.09 -1.18 5.53
N TYR A 67 -4.93 -0.36 4.49
CA TYR A 67 -5.34 1.04 4.48
C TYR A 67 -6.87 1.19 4.58
N VAL A 68 -7.63 0.36 3.86
CA VAL A 68 -9.10 0.35 3.97
C VAL A 68 -9.55 0.11 5.42
N ARG A 69 -8.89 -0.82 6.13
CA ARG A 69 -9.16 -1.05 7.58
C ARG A 69 -8.76 0.11 8.49
N GLN A 70 -7.93 1.06 8.03
CA GLN A 70 -7.60 2.28 8.76
C GLN A 70 -8.58 3.44 8.47
N GLY A 71 -9.61 3.20 7.65
CA GLY A 71 -10.63 4.19 7.29
C GLY A 71 -10.34 4.93 5.99
N TYR A 72 -9.43 4.43 5.15
CA TYR A 72 -9.22 4.99 3.81
C TYR A 72 -10.23 4.40 2.82
N GLU A 73 -10.67 5.22 1.88
CA GLU A 73 -11.63 4.88 0.83
C GLU A 73 -10.98 5.04 -0.55
N ALA A 74 -11.27 4.10 -1.45
CA ALA A 74 -10.76 4.15 -2.81
C ALA A 74 -11.47 5.25 -3.60
N ILE A 75 -10.70 6.11 -4.27
CA ILE A 75 -11.21 7.21 -5.11
C ILE A 75 -10.92 7.01 -6.59
N ALA A 76 -9.90 6.22 -6.93
CA ALA A 76 -9.58 5.86 -8.30
C ALA A 76 -8.78 4.56 -8.36
N ARG A 77 -8.79 3.91 -9.53
CA ARG A 77 -7.92 2.79 -9.87
C ARG A 77 -7.29 3.08 -11.23
N ASP A 78 -6.02 2.75 -11.38
CA ASP A 78 -5.28 2.88 -12.63
C ASP A 78 -4.45 1.62 -12.85
N ASP A 79 -4.78 0.89 -13.91
CA ASP A 79 -4.11 -0.36 -14.27
C ASP A 79 -2.69 -0.15 -14.85
N GLN A 80 -2.33 1.10 -15.15
CA GLN A 80 -1.03 1.50 -15.70
C GLN A 80 -0.31 2.56 -14.85
N ALA A 81 -0.63 2.63 -13.56
CA ALA A 81 -0.16 3.69 -12.65
C ALA A 81 1.36 3.88 -12.64
N TYR A 82 2.12 2.78 -12.58
CA TYR A 82 3.58 2.84 -12.67
C TYR A 82 4.12 1.78 -13.61
N THR A 83 5.20 2.12 -14.31
CA THR A 83 6.03 1.15 -15.04
C THR A 83 7.36 1.03 -14.31
N TRP A 84 7.66 -0.17 -13.81
CA TRP A 84 8.96 -0.49 -13.26
C TRP A 84 9.78 -1.26 -14.30
N VAL A 85 11.04 -0.86 -14.48
CA VAL A 85 11.98 -1.57 -15.36
C VAL A 85 12.98 -2.29 -14.48
N ASP A 86 13.05 -3.61 -14.59
CA ASP A 86 14.07 -4.38 -13.89
C ASP A 86 15.46 -3.97 -14.39
N PRO A 87 16.34 -3.41 -13.54
CA PRO A 87 17.65 -2.95 -13.98
C PRO A 87 18.58 -4.08 -14.43
N LYS A 88 18.28 -5.35 -14.10
CA LYS A 88 19.07 -6.52 -14.49
C LYS A 88 18.56 -7.18 -15.75
N THR A 89 17.25 -7.25 -15.93
CA THR A 89 16.63 -8.01 -17.03
C THR A 89 16.03 -7.12 -18.12
N ALA A 90 15.94 -5.80 -17.88
CA ALA A 90 15.25 -4.82 -18.72
C ALA A 90 13.75 -5.13 -18.97
N VAL A 91 13.19 -6.09 -18.25
CA VAL A 91 11.76 -6.42 -18.30
C VAL A 91 10.98 -5.24 -17.72
N GLN A 92 9.97 -4.79 -18.46
CA GLN A 92 9.02 -3.79 -18.00
C GLN A 92 7.86 -4.51 -17.30
N GLU A 93 7.59 -4.11 -16.06
CA GLU A 93 6.43 -4.54 -15.30
C GLU A 93 5.51 -3.35 -15.07
N VAL A 94 4.23 -3.53 -15.37
CA VAL A 94 3.20 -2.52 -15.11
C VAL A 94 2.57 -2.82 -13.75
N ILE A 95 2.62 -1.84 -12.86
CA ILE A 95 2.08 -1.92 -11.50
C ILE A 95 0.74 -1.18 -11.48
N PRO A 96 -0.40 -1.91 -11.39
CA PRO A 96 -1.71 -1.30 -11.21
C PRO A 96 -1.84 -0.80 -9.77
N CYS A 97 -2.38 0.41 -9.59
CA CYS A 97 -2.57 1.02 -8.28
C CYS A 97 -4.03 1.40 -8.01
N VAL A 98 -4.35 1.44 -6.73
CA VAL A 98 -5.55 2.09 -6.18
C VAL A 98 -5.12 3.36 -5.47
N PHE A 99 -5.84 4.45 -5.75
CA PHE A 99 -5.70 5.73 -5.05
C PHE A 99 -6.75 5.79 -3.95
N LEU A 100 -6.31 6.14 -2.76
CA LEU A 100 -7.05 6.10 -1.51
C LEU A 100 -7.05 7.47 -0.86
N LYS A 101 -8.14 7.84 -0.20
CA LYS A 101 -8.20 9.03 0.66
C LYS A 101 -8.81 8.71 2.02
N LYS A 102 -8.53 9.54 3.01
CA LYS A 102 -9.20 9.56 4.31
C LYS A 102 -9.35 10.99 4.77
N ASP A 103 -10.54 11.33 5.25
CA ASP A 103 -10.75 12.61 5.94
C ASP A 103 -10.18 12.49 7.37
N ILE A 104 -9.34 13.45 7.76
CA ILE A 104 -8.52 13.41 8.99
C ILE A 104 -8.91 14.45 10.03
N VAL A 105 -10.04 15.14 9.80
CA VAL A 105 -10.66 16.15 10.69
C VAL A 105 -12.17 15.97 10.76
#